data_AF-A0A6J1G8M6-F1
#
_entry.id   AF-A0A6J1G8M6-F1
#
_cell.length_a   1.000
_cell.length_b   1.000
_cell.length_c   1.000
_cell.angle_alpha   90.00
_cell.angle_beta   90.00
_cell.angle_gamma   90.00
#
_symmetry.space_group_name_H-M   'P 1'
#
loop_
_entity.id
_entity.type
_entity.pdbx_description
1 polymer ?
#
loop_
_entity_poly.entity_id
_entity_poly.type
_entity_poly.pdbx_seq_one_letter_code
_entity_poly.pdbx_strand_id
1 'polypeptide(L)'
;MRTSNHLIGLLNFLTFVLSIPILAGGIWLSTQANSTECLRFLQWPLIIIGVAIMVVSLAGFAGACYRNTFLMWLYLFVMFFVIVALIVFIVFAYAVTDKGSGRTVPSRAYLDYYLQDYSGWLKDRVAEESYWGKISSCIRDSRVCRKMGRTVGGVPETIEMFNLRKLSPIESGCCKPPTDCGFVYQNETVWTGFEGMVLVNPDCTKWNSDQTLLCYDCNSCKAGVLASVKRSWRKVSVINIVVLIILVIAYVIGIAAFRNNRRIDNEEPSGEARMEKARPSWIHS
;
A
#
# COMPACT_ATOMS: atom_id res chain seq x y z
N MET A 1 -1.28 34.06 15.13
CA MET A 1 -2.40 33.69 14.23
C MET A 1 -1.98 33.49 12.78
N ARG A 2 -1.42 34.50 12.10
CA ARG A 2 -1.04 34.40 10.67
C ARG A 2 -0.09 33.22 10.38
N THR A 3 0.97 33.07 11.17
CA THR A 3 1.97 32.00 11.02
C THR A 3 1.40 30.60 11.24
N SER A 4 0.57 30.39 12.27
CA SER A 4 -0.07 29.09 12.55
C SER A 4 -1.04 28.67 11.46
N ASN A 5 -1.81 29.60 10.90
CA ASN A 5 -2.75 29.29 9.81
C ASN A 5 -2.02 28.97 8.50
N HIS A 6 -0.93 29.70 8.18
CA HIS A 6 -0.07 29.36 7.05
C HIS A 6 0.63 28.01 7.23
N LEU A 7 1.03 27.66 8.46
CA LEU A 7 1.64 26.37 8.78
C LEU A 7 0.64 25.20 8.63
N ILE A 8 -0.59 25.36 9.09
CA ILE A 8 -1.67 24.36 8.91
C ILE A 8 -1.98 24.17 7.42
N GLY A 9 -2.04 25.28 6.65
CA GLY A 9 -2.20 25.21 5.20
C GLY A 9 -1.06 24.46 4.51
N LEU A 10 0.20 24.75 4.89
CA LEU A 10 1.38 24.07 4.35
C LEU A 10 1.39 22.57 4.70
N LEU A 11 1.08 22.20 5.95
CA LEU A 11 1.02 20.80 6.38
C LEU A 11 -0.09 20.02 5.66
N ASN A 12 -1.26 20.64 5.46
CA ASN A 12 -2.36 20.03 4.69
C ASN A 12 -2.02 19.91 3.19
N PHE A 13 -1.28 20.87 2.63
CA PHE A 13 -0.77 20.76 1.26
C PHE A 13 0.27 19.65 1.11
N LEU A 14 1.21 19.53 2.06
CA LEU A 14 2.18 18.44 2.06
C LEU A 14 1.53 17.07 2.21
N THR A 15 0.52 16.93 3.07
CA THR A 15 -0.25 15.67 3.19
C THR A 15 -1.05 15.36 1.92
N PHE A 16 -1.62 16.36 1.25
CA PHE A 16 -2.24 16.18 -0.06
C PHE A 16 -1.22 15.66 -1.08
N VAL A 17 -0.07 16.31 -1.19
CA VAL A 17 1.00 15.88 -2.11
C VAL A 17 1.49 14.47 -1.77
N LEU A 18 1.58 14.09 -0.50
CA LEU A 18 1.95 12.73 -0.08
C LEU A 18 0.83 11.70 -0.29
N SER A 19 -0.42 12.12 -0.32
CA SER A 19 -1.55 11.25 -0.72
C SER A 19 -1.49 10.88 -2.20
N ILE A 20 -0.89 11.75 -3.04
CA ILE A 20 -0.73 11.48 -4.47
C ILE A 20 0.13 10.23 -4.72
N PRO A 21 1.33 10.03 -4.14
CA PRO A 21 2.06 8.77 -4.24
C PRO A 21 1.32 7.54 -3.69
N ILE A 22 0.43 7.70 -2.70
CA ILE A 22 -0.36 6.59 -2.16
C ILE A 22 -1.46 6.21 -3.16
N LEU A 23 -2.18 7.20 -3.69
CA LEU A 23 -3.20 7.04 -4.73
C LEU A 23 -2.57 6.57 -6.04
N ALA A 24 -1.51 7.22 -6.49
CA ALA A 24 -0.70 6.84 -7.65
C ALA A 24 0.00 5.51 -7.41
N GLY A 25 0.30 5.10 -6.18
CA GLY A 25 0.79 3.76 -5.87
C GLY A 25 -0.32 2.71 -6.00
N GLY A 26 -1.51 3.00 -5.47
CA GLY A 26 -2.71 2.16 -5.63
C GLY A 26 -3.21 2.09 -7.08
N ILE A 27 -3.08 3.19 -7.82
CA ILE A 27 -3.39 3.33 -9.24
C ILE A 27 -2.25 2.80 -10.09
N TRP A 28 -0.96 2.91 -9.72
CA TRP A 28 0.16 2.29 -10.47
C TRP A 28 0.15 0.77 -10.32
N LEU A 29 -0.19 0.28 -9.12
CA LEU A 29 -0.58 -1.10 -8.90
C LEU A 29 -1.76 -1.49 -9.82
N SER A 30 -2.63 -0.55 -10.19
CA SER A 30 -3.72 -0.78 -11.15
C SER A 30 -3.31 -0.56 -12.61
N THR A 31 -2.38 0.34 -12.95
CA THR A 31 -2.02 0.84 -14.30
C THR A 31 -0.72 0.26 -14.87
N GLN A 32 0.00 -0.55 -14.09
CA GLN A 32 0.63 -1.77 -14.62
C GLN A 32 -0.44 -2.81 -15.10
N ALA A 33 -1.68 -2.34 -15.31
CA ALA A 33 -2.82 -2.70 -16.18
C ALA A 33 -2.51 -3.41 -17.50
N ASN A 34 -1.72 -4.47 -17.47
CA ASN A 34 -2.10 -5.70 -18.14
C ASN A 34 -1.92 -6.91 -17.21
N SER A 35 -1.51 -6.70 -15.95
CA SER A 35 -1.03 -7.76 -15.06
C SER A 35 -1.59 -7.79 -13.64
N THR A 36 -2.43 -6.82 -13.26
CA THR A 36 -2.77 -6.59 -11.83
C THR A 36 -4.24 -6.29 -11.56
N GLU A 37 -5.15 -6.74 -12.45
CA GLU A 37 -6.54 -7.04 -12.06
C GLU A 37 -6.62 -8.26 -11.10
N CYS A 38 -5.49 -8.95 -10.86
CA CYS A 38 -5.47 -10.28 -10.24
C CYS A 38 -5.86 -10.28 -8.76
N LEU A 39 -5.67 -9.15 -8.05
CA LEU A 39 -5.83 -9.06 -6.60
C LEU A 39 -6.73 -7.88 -6.20
N ARG A 40 -7.87 -7.74 -6.89
CA ARG A 40 -8.87 -6.69 -6.64
C ARG A 40 -9.23 -6.54 -5.15
N PHE A 41 -9.27 -7.65 -4.42
CA PHE A 41 -9.56 -7.68 -2.98
C PHE A 41 -8.54 -6.96 -2.09
N LEU A 42 -7.26 -6.87 -2.50
CA LEU A 42 -6.22 -6.16 -1.74
C LEU A 42 -6.07 -4.69 -2.16
N GLN A 43 -6.62 -4.33 -3.33
CA GLN A 43 -6.56 -2.98 -3.89
C GLN A 43 -7.59 -2.04 -3.27
N TRP A 44 -8.81 -2.54 -2.99
CA TRP A 44 -9.89 -1.73 -2.38
C TRP A 44 -9.51 -1.08 -1.05
N PRO A 45 -8.87 -1.77 -0.09
CA PRO A 45 -8.41 -1.13 1.15
C PRO A 45 -7.46 0.04 0.90
N LEU A 46 -6.56 -0.07 -0.08
CA LEU A 46 -5.60 0.99 -0.43
C LEU A 46 -6.27 2.21 -1.06
N ILE A 47 -7.22 1.99 -1.98
CA ILE A 47 -7.97 3.07 -2.64
C ILE A 47 -8.84 3.81 -1.61
N ILE A 48 -9.54 3.07 -0.73
CA ILE A 48 -10.37 3.67 0.33
C ILE A 48 -9.54 4.58 1.23
N ILE A 49 -8.33 4.14 1.61
CA ILE A 49 -7.42 4.94 2.44
C ILE A 49 -6.93 6.18 1.69
N GLY A 50 -6.50 6.04 0.44
CA GLY A 50 -6.03 7.17 -0.36
C GLY A 50 -7.12 8.24 -0.57
N VAL A 51 -8.37 7.81 -0.84
CA VAL A 51 -9.52 8.70 -0.98
C VAL A 51 -9.84 9.39 0.36
N ALA A 52 -9.79 8.66 1.48
CA ALA A 52 -10.02 9.24 2.80
C ALA A 52 -9.00 10.35 3.11
N ILE A 53 -7.70 10.11 2.85
CA ILE A 53 -6.65 11.12 3.05
C ILE A 53 -6.90 12.35 2.16
N MET A 54 -7.27 12.14 0.89
CA MET A 54 -7.54 13.22 -0.05
C MET A 54 -8.69 14.13 0.39
N VAL A 55 -9.81 13.55 0.84
CA VAL A 55 -10.97 14.31 1.35
C VAL A 55 -10.57 15.16 2.57
N VAL A 56 -9.72 14.63 3.42
CA VAL A 56 -9.29 15.28 4.67
C VAL A 56 -8.33 16.44 4.38
N SER A 57 -7.39 16.26 3.46
CA SER A 57 -6.50 17.34 3.04
C SER A 57 -7.26 18.51 2.41
N LEU A 58 -8.30 18.23 1.61
CA LEU A 58 -9.18 19.26 1.05
C LEU A 58 -9.97 20.00 2.14
N ALA A 59 -10.50 19.27 3.13
CA ALA A 59 -11.18 19.86 4.27
C ALA A 59 -10.25 20.72 5.14
N GLY A 60 -8.99 20.30 5.32
CA GLY A 60 -7.96 21.06 6.04
C GLY A 60 -7.56 22.35 5.35
N PHE A 61 -7.52 22.34 4.02
CA PHE A 61 -7.31 23.56 3.23
C PHE A 61 -8.48 24.54 3.37
N ALA A 62 -9.73 24.05 3.27
CA ALA A 62 -10.93 24.87 3.51
C ALA A 62 -10.98 25.43 4.95
N GLY A 63 -10.60 24.63 5.94
CA GLY A 63 -10.48 25.02 7.35
C GLY A 63 -9.51 26.19 7.57
N ALA A 64 -8.40 26.26 6.84
CA ALA A 64 -7.42 27.34 6.96
C ALA A 64 -7.91 28.66 6.35
N CYS A 65 -8.77 28.61 5.33
CA CYS A 65 -9.31 29.78 4.63
C CYS A 65 -10.52 30.40 5.33
N TYR A 66 -11.39 29.58 5.92
CA TYR A 66 -12.59 30.04 6.59
C TYR A 66 -12.36 30.03 8.10
N ARG A 67 -12.25 31.23 8.72
CA ARG A 67 -12.10 31.45 10.16
C ARG A 67 -13.38 31.09 10.95
N ASN A 68 -13.99 29.96 10.64
CA ASN A 68 -15.22 29.46 11.23
C ASN A 68 -14.88 28.37 12.26
N THR A 69 -15.27 28.60 13.52
CA THR A 69 -15.03 27.68 14.65
C THR A 69 -15.69 26.33 14.47
N PHE A 70 -16.86 26.26 13.80
CA PHE A 70 -17.53 25.00 13.47
C PHE A 70 -16.72 24.17 12.47
N LEU A 71 -16.18 24.81 11.43
CA LEU A 71 -15.37 24.15 10.40
C LEU A 71 -14.06 23.59 10.98
N MET A 72 -13.41 24.33 11.89
CA MET A 72 -12.24 23.87 12.61
C MET A 72 -12.53 22.70 13.55
N TRP A 73 -13.68 22.71 14.23
CA TRP A 73 -14.10 21.59 15.07
C TRP A 73 -14.38 20.33 14.24
N LEU A 74 -15.11 20.45 13.13
CA LEU A 74 -15.37 19.36 12.21
C LEU A 74 -14.07 18.78 11.63
N TYR A 75 -13.11 19.65 11.27
CA TYR A 75 -11.79 19.24 10.81
C TYR A 75 -11.04 18.40 11.86
N LEU A 76 -10.98 18.84 13.12
CA LEU A 76 -10.35 18.08 14.20
C LEU A 76 -11.04 16.74 14.46
N PHE A 77 -12.39 16.72 14.39
CA PHE A 77 -13.16 15.49 14.55
C PHE A 77 -12.84 14.47 13.45
N VAL A 78 -12.90 14.89 12.18
CA VAL A 78 -12.58 14.01 11.04
C VAL A 78 -11.12 13.56 11.08
N MET A 79 -10.17 14.46 11.37
CA MET A 79 -8.74 14.14 11.45
C MET A 79 -8.44 13.07 12.51
N PHE A 80 -9.16 13.08 13.64
CA PHE A 80 -9.02 12.04 14.66
C PHE A 80 -9.37 10.64 14.13
N PHE A 81 -10.50 10.49 13.44
CA PHE A 81 -10.89 9.19 12.86
C PHE A 81 -9.92 8.71 11.78
N VAL A 82 -9.33 9.63 11.01
CA VAL A 82 -8.31 9.29 10.02
C VAL A 82 -7.07 8.73 10.69
N ILE A 83 -6.55 9.40 11.73
CA ILE A 83 -5.39 8.92 12.50
C ILE A 83 -5.67 7.51 13.04
N VAL A 84 -6.84 7.29 13.64
CA VAL A 84 -7.24 5.97 14.15
C VAL A 84 -7.30 4.93 13.01
N ALA A 85 -7.91 5.26 11.88
CA ALA A 85 -8.00 4.36 10.73
C ALA A 85 -6.62 4.00 10.15
N LEU A 86 -5.70 4.97 10.06
CA LEU A 86 -4.33 4.71 9.59
C LEU A 86 -3.57 3.80 10.56
N ILE A 87 -3.72 4.00 11.87
CA ILE A 87 -3.11 3.12 12.90
C ILE A 87 -3.66 1.70 12.76
N VAL A 88 -4.98 1.54 12.67
CA VAL A 88 -5.64 0.23 12.48
C VAL A 88 -5.12 -0.45 11.22
N PHE A 89 -5.01 0.28 10.11
CA PHE A 89 -4.47 -0.26 8.87
C PHE A 89 -3.01 -0.69 9.00
N ILE A 90 -2.16 0.11 9.65
CA ILE A 90 -0.75 -0.25 9.88
C ILE A 90 -0.66 -1.55 10.68
N VAL A 91 -1.39 -1.65 11.80
CA VAL A 91 -1.41 -2.86 12.64
C VAL A 91 -1.91 -4.06 11.83
N PHE A 92 -3.00 -3.90 11.09
CA PHE A 92 -3.54 -4.97 10.24
C PHE A 92 -2.54 -5.40 9.16
N ALA A 93 -1.89 -4.45 8.48
CA ALA A 93 -0.92 -4.72 7.45
C ALA A 93 0.30 -5.49 7.97
N TYR A 94 0.80 -5.17 9.16
CA TYR A 94 1.86 -5.95 9.80
C TYR A 94 1.36 -7.32 10.27
N ALA A 95 0.18 -7.40 10.89
CA ALA A 95 -0.39 -8.65 11.37
C ALA A 95 -0.59 -9.68 10.25
N VAL A 96 -1.11 -9.26 9.09
CA VAL A 96 -1.33 -10.15 7.94
C VAL A 96 -0.07 -10.42 7.13
N THR A 97 0.99 -9.65 7.31
CA THR A 97 2.27 -9.82 6.58
C THR A 97 3.43 -10.25 7.46
N ASP A 98 3.20 -10.62 8.72
CA ASP A 98 4.27 -10.99 9.65
C ASP A 98 5.01 -12.27 9.20
N LYS A 99 4.25 -13.30 8.83
CA LYS A 99 4.78 -14.65 8.55
C LYS A 99 5.19 -14.87 7.09
N GLY A 100 6.13 -15.78 6.88
CA GLY A 100 6.66 -16.20 5.58
C GLY A 100 7.76 -15.34 4.98
N SER A 101 8.82 -15.99 4.53
CA SER A 101 9.92 -15.42 3.76
C SER A 101 10.33 -16.40 2.67
N GLY A 102 10.86 -15.89 1.56
CA GLY A 102 11.49 -16.78 0.58
C GLY A 102 12.73 -17.44 1.18
N ARG A 103 13.00 -18.69 0.78
CA ARG A 103 14.19 -19.44 1.14
C ARG A 103 15.34 -19.07 0.20
N THR A 104 16.52 -18.86 0.77
CA THR A 104 17.76 -18.69 -0.01
C THR A 104 18.26 -20.05 -0.44
N VAL A 105 18.56 -20.19 -1.73
CA VAL A 105 19.17 -21.40 -2.28
C VAL A 105 20.66 -21.13 -2.53
N PRO A 106 21.57 -22.05 -2.18
CA PRO A 106 22.99 -21.90 -2.47
C PRO A 106 23.26 -21.60 -3.96
N SER A 107 24.22 -20.71 -4.22
CA SER A 107 24.66 -20.32 -5.57
C SER A 107 23.58 -19.63 -6.44
N ARG A 108 22.56 -19.03 -5.81
CA ARG A 108 21.47 -18.31 -6.52
C ARG A 108 21.15 -16.98 -5.86
N ALA A 109 20.92 -15.96 -6.67
CA ALA A 109 20.58 -14.60 -6.23
C ALA A 109 19.07 -14.40 -5.97
N TYR A 110 18.23 -15.26 -6.53
CA TYR A 110 16.78 -15.25 -6.31
C TYR A 110 16.36 -16.18 -5.17
N LEU A 111 15.17 -15.95 -4.64
CA LEU A 111 14.56 -16.73 -3.56
C LEU A 111 13.57 -17.76 -4.12
N ASP A 112 13.44 -18.88 -3.41
CA ASP A 112 12.37 -19.84 -3.63
C ASP A 112 11.25 -19.66 -2.61
N TYR A 113 10.01 -19.83 -3.05
CA TYR A 113 8.83 -19.58 -2.24
C TYR A 113 8.05 -20.86 -2.05
N TYR A 114 7.75 -21.19 -0.79
CA TYR A 114 6.98 -22.35 -0.41
C TYR A 114 5.78 -21.93 0.41
N LEU A 115 4.60 -22.45 0.07
CA LEU A 115 3.35 -22.04 0.71
C LEU A 115 3.30 -22.40 2.20
N GLN A 116 4.05 -23.43 2.61
CA GLN A 116 4.19 -23.86 4.00
C GLN A 116 4.86 -22.82 4.91
N ASP A 117 5.71 -21.95 4.36
CA ASP A 117 6.39 -20.90 5.14
C ASP A 117 5.44 -19.75 5.47
N TYR A 118 4.30 -19.66 4.76
CA TYR A 118 3.25 -18.68 4.99
C TYR A 118 2.15 -19.28 5.88
N SER A 119 1.53 -18.43 6.70
CA SER A 119 0.42 -18.80 7.59
C SER A 119 -0.52 -17.61 7.82
N GLY A 120 -1.73 -17.90 8.28
CA GLY A 120 -2.74 -16.90 8.63
C GLY A 120 -3.69 -16.55 7.48
N TRP A 121 -4.60 -15.64 7.76
CA TRP A 121 -5.75 -15.34 6.89
C TRP A 121 -5.39 -15.00 5.44
N LEU A 122 -4.27 -14.31 5.21
CA LEU A 122 -3.86 -13.93 3.85
C LEU A 122 -3.48 -15.16 3.00
N LYS A 123 -2.81 -16.15 3.61
CA LYS A 123 -2.49 -17.42 2.96
C LYS A 123 -3.78 -18.14 2.58
N ASP A 124 -4.69 -18.29 3.54
CA ASP A 124 -5.93 -19.05 3.34
C ASP A 124 -6.77 -18.43 2.23
N ARG A 125 -6.82 -17.09 2.16
CA ARG A 125 -7.54 -16.38 1.10
C ARG A 125 -6.91 -16.54 -0.29
N VAL A 126 -5.59 -16.60 -0.39
CA VAL A 126 -4.90 -16.83 -1.69
C VAL A 126 -4.97 -18.29 -2.10
N ALA A 127 -4.97 -19.22 -1.14
CA ALA A 127 -5.00 -20.65 -1.38
C ALA A 127 -6.38 -21.16 -1.80
N GLU A 128 -7.45 -20.43 -1.45
CA GLU A 128 -8.83 -20.76 -1.81
C GLU A 128 -9.03 -20.82 -3.34
N GLU A 129 -9.50 -21.96 -3.86
CA GLU A 129 -9.61 -22.25 -5.30
C GLU A 129 -10.45 -21.22 -6.07
N SER A 130 -11.54 -20.74 -5.47
CA SER A 130 -12.46 -19.76 -6.06
C SER A 130 -11.77 -18.42 -6.36
N TYR A 131 -10.84 -18.01 -5.47
CA TYR A 131 -10.03 -16.80 -5.62
C TYR A 131 -8.80 -17.08 -6.46
N TRP A 132 -8.15 -18.23 -6.26
CA TRP A 132 -6.96 -18.62 -6.99
C TRP A 132 -7.21 -18.68 -8.49
N GLY A 133 -8.33 -19.25 -8.95
CA GLY A 133 -8.65 -19.29 -10.38
C GLY A 133 -8.66 -17.91 -11.05
N LYS A 134 -9.10 -16.87 -10.33
CA LYS A 134 -9.05 -15.48 -10.82
C LYS A 134 -7.63 -14.92 -10.81
N ILE A 135 -6.88 -15.20 -9.75
CA ILE A 135 -5.49 -14.76 -9.58
C ILE A 135 -4.60 -15.39 -10.66
N SER A 136 -4.65 -16.71 -10.83
CA SER A 136 -3.82 -17.47 -11.76
C SER A 136 -4.13 -17.14 -13.21
N SER A 137 -5.42 -17.02 -13.58
CA SER A 137 -5.80 -16.57 -14.92
C SER A 137 -5.20 -15.20 -15.24
N CYS A 138 -5.31 -14.26 -14.31
CA CYS A 138 -4.78 -12.93 -14.52
C CYS A 138 -3.23 -12.91 -14.57
N ILE A 139 -2.54 -13.73 -13.76
CA ILE A 139 -1.07 -13.87 -13.86
C ILE A 139 -0.69 -14.49 -15.20
N ARG A 140 -1.47 -15.42 -15.74
CA ARG A 140 -1.23 -15.96 -17.08
C ARG A 140 -1.42 -14.89 -18.16
N ASP A 141 -2.51 -14.11 -18.08
CA ASP A 141 -2.84 -13.05 -19.04
C ASP A 141 -1.82 -11.90 -19.04
N SER A 142 -1.21 -11.65 -17.88
CA SER A 142 -0.13 -10.67 -17.70
C SER A 142 1.10 -10.90 -18.56
N ARG A 143 1.29 -12.16 -19.00
CA ARG A 143 2.47 -12.63 -19.74
C ARG A 143 3.79 -12.34 -19.00
N VAL A 144 3.76 -12.24 -17.67
CA VAL A 144 4.97 -12.00 -16.83
C VAL A 144 6.03 -13.06 -17.09
N CYS A 145 5.66 -14.34 -17.15
CA CYS A 145 6.61 -15.42 -17.44
C CYS A 145 7.20 -15.33 -18.85
N ARG A 146 6.39 -14.92 -19.83
CA ARG A 146 6.86 -14.73 -21.21
C ARG A 146 7.83 -13.55 -21.34
N LYS A 147 7.69 -12.53 -20.49
CA LYS A 147 8.62 -11.39 -20.40
C LYS A 147 9.94 -11.74 -19.69
N MET A 148 10.03 -12.91 -19.07
CA MET A 148 11.25 -13.39 -18.42
C MET A 148 12.31 -13.83 -19.45
N GLY A 149 11.89 -14.21 -20.67
CA GLY A 149 12.80 -14.60 -21.74
C GLY A 149 13.79 -13.48 -22.12
N ARG A 150 15.09 -13.77 -22.12
CA ARG A 150 16.12 -12.90 -22.70
C ARG A 150 17.12 -13.73 -23.50
N THR A 151 17.27 -13.36 -24.76
CA THR A 151 18.35 -13.87 -25.60
C THR A 151 19.61 -13.02 -25.42
N VAL A 152 20.74 -13.65 -25.14
CA VAL A 152 22.05 -12.98 -25.07
C VAL A 152 22.85 -13.39 -26.31
N GLY A 153 23.09 -12.45 -27.24
CA GLY A 153 23.87 -12.74 -28.46
C GLY A 153 23.22 -13.76 -29.40
N GLY A 154 21.88 -13.90 -29.38
CA GLY A 154 21.15 -14.85 -30.23
C GLY A 154 21.06 -16.28 -29.67
N VAL A 155 21.60 -16.52 -28.47
CA VAL A 155 21.59 -17.83 -27.80
C VAL A 155 20.79 -17.71 -26.48
N PRO A 156 20.09 -18.77 -26.04
CA PRO A 156 19.54 -18.86 -24.68
C PRO A 156 20.61 -18.57 -23.63
N GLU A 157 20.24 -17.88 -22.55
CA GLU A 157 21.20 -17.62 -21.48
C GLU A 157 21.61 -18.92 -20.77
N THR A 158 22.82 -18.95 -20.21
CA THR A 158 23.30 -20.08 -19.41
C THR A 158 22.64 -20.12 -18.03
N ILE A 159 22.62 -21.29 -17.42
CA ILE A 159 22.10 -21.49 -16.05
C ILE A 159 22.82 -20.62 -15.01
N GLU A 160 24.11 -20.36 -15.18
CA GLU A 160 24.88 -19.49 -14.28
C GLU A 160 24.40 -18.04 -14.34
N MET A 161 24.15 -17.52 -15.55
CA MET A 161 23.57 -16.19 -15.73
C MET A 161 22.15 -16.12 -15.16
N PHE A 162 21.34 -17.16 -15.38
CA PHE A 162 20.00 -17.27 -14.80
C PHE A 162 20.02 -17.24 -13.27
N ASN A 163 20.95 -17.97 -12.65
CA ASN A 163 21.10 -18.04 -11.19
C ASN A 163 21.48 -16.70 -10.56
N LEU A 164 22.14 -15.81 -11.29
CA LEU A 164 22.48 -14.47 -10.83
C LEU A 164 21.36 -13.44 -11.04
N ARG A 165 20.26 -13.80 -11.71
CA ARG A 165 19.14 -12.89 -11.94
C ARG A 165 18.41 -12.53 -10.64
N LYS A 166 18.00 -11.27 -10.57
CA LYS A 166 17.07 -10.77 -9.55
C LYS A 166 15.63 -11.00 -10.02
N LEU A 167 15.09 -12.17 -9.75
CA LEU A 167 13.70 -12.50 -10.05
C LEU A 167 12.75 -11.88 -9.03
N SER A 168 11.61 -11.40 -9.51
CA SER A 168 10.48 -11.06 -8.65
C SER A 168 9.88 -12.32 -8.00
N PRO A 169 9.12 -12.19 -6.90
CA PRO A 169 8.46 -13.34 -6.28
C PRO A 169 7.54 -14.12 -7.21
N ILE A 170 6.87 -13.44 -8.15
CA ILE A 170 5.98 -14.07 -9.13
C ILE A 170 6.79 -14.81 -10.19
N GLU A 171 7.86 -14.21 -10.71
CA GLU A 171 8.75 -14.88 -11.69
C GLU A 171 9.36 -16.16 -11.11
N SER A 172 9.88 -16.07 -9.88
CA SER A 172 10.52 -17.19 -9.21
C SER A 172 9.56 -18.28 -8.72
N GLY A 173 8.30 -17.95 -8.43
CA GLY A 173 7.30 -18.89 -7.94
C GLY A 173 6.40 -19.50 -9.03
N CYS A 174 6.14 -18.78 -10.12
CA CYS A 174 5.19 -19.20 -11.17
C CYS A 174 5.85 -19.59 -12.49
N CYS A 175 7.02 -19.01 -12.81
CA CYS A 175 7.63 -19.12 -14.14
C CYS A 175 8.80 -20.10 -14.23
N LYS A 176 9.16 -20.73 -13.11
CA LYS A 176 10.18 -21.78 -13.05
C LYS A 176 9.70 -22.91 -12.11
N PRO A 177 10.21 -24.14 -12.26
CA PRO A 177 9.90 -25.22 -11.32
C PRO A 177 10.57 -24.97 -9.96
N PRO A 178 10.03 -25.56 -8.87
CA PRO A 178 10.73 -25.60 -7.59
C PRO A 178 12.10 -26.28 -7.72
N THR A 179 13.09 -25.77 -6.98
CA THR A 179 14.46 -26.29 -7.05
C THR A 179 14.56 -27.76 -6.63
N ASP A 180 13.78 -28.14 -5.63
CA ASP A 180 13.80 -29.49 -5.06
C ASP A 180 13.34 -30.57 -6.04
N CYS A 181 12.73 -30.18 -7.17
CA CYS A 181 12.28 -31.09 -8.23
C CYS A 181 13.40 -31.54 -9.17
N GLY A 182 14.58 -30.90 -9.15
CA GLY A 182 15.74 -31.36 -9.93
C GLY A 182 15.61 -31.26 -11.45
N PHE A 183 14.72 -30.41 -11.98
CA PHE A 183 14.60 -30.21 -13.43
C PHE A 183 15.88 -29.60 -14.03
N VAL A 184 16.21 -30.04 -15.24
CA VAL A 184 17.35 -29.53 -16.01
C VAL A 184 16.93 -28.29 -16.78
N TYR A 185 17.70 -27.22 -16.60
CA TYR A 185 17.51 -25.95 -17.29
C TYR A 185 17.81 -26.11 -18.78
N GLN A 186 16.86 -25.72 -19.64
CA GLN A 186 17.12 -25.52 -21.07
C GLN A 186 17.00 -24.05 -21.46
N ASN A 187 15.89 -23.43 -21.05
CA ASN A 187 15.61 -22.02 -21.29
C ASN A 187 14.83 -21.44 -20.11
N GLU A 188 14.54 -20.14 -20.10
CA GLU A 188 14.06 -19.45 -18.89
C GLU A 188 12.78 -20.06 -18.32
N THR A 189 11.85 -20.45 -19.19
CA THR A 189 10.57 -21.11 -18.83
C THR A 189 10.49 -22.56 -19.29
N VAL A 190 11.56 -23.12 -19.87
CA VAL A 190 11.59 -24.49 -20.39
C VAL A 190 12.59 -25.31 -19.61
N TRP A 191 12.08 -26.32 -18.92
CA TRP A 191 12.83 -27.16 -18.02
C TRP A 191 12.46 -28.62 -18.28
N THR A 192 13.46 -29.46 -18.52
CA THR A 192 13.24 -30.90 -18.79
C THR A 192 13.50 -31.74 -17.57
N GLY A 193 12.59 -32.67 -17.29
CA GLY A 193 12.67 -33.52 -16.11
C GLY A 193 13.70 -34.63 -16.25
N PHE A 194 14.25 -35.04 -15.11
CA PHE A 194 14.75 -36.39 -14.89
C PHE A 194 13.75 -37.03 -13.93
N GLU A 195 13.06 -38.12 -14.31
CA GLU A 195 11.98 -38.79 -13.51
C GLU A 195 12.48 -39.43 -12.19
N GLY A 196 13.62 -39.01 -11.66
CA GLY A 196 14.39 -39.81 -10.73
C GLY A 196 14.36 -39.42 -9.25
N MET A 197 14.16 -38.16 -8.85
CA MET A 197 14.32 -37.81 -7.42
C MET A 197 13.39 -36.72 -6.88
N VAL A 198 12.81 -37.09 -5.73
CA VAL A 198 12.07 -36.31 -4.71
C VAL A 198 10.60 -35.97 -5.00
N LEU A 199 9.76 -37.00 -4.83
CA LEU A 199 8.28 -36.93 -4.73
C LEU A 199 7.73 -36.15 -3.51
N VAL A 200 8.57 -35.44 -2.75
CA VAL A 200 8.15 -34.78 -1.50
C VAL A 200 7.41 -33.46 -1.78
N ASN A 201 7.72 -32.79 -2.89
CA ASN A 201 7.04 -31.56 -3.26
C ASN A 201 5.93 -31.82 -4.29
N PRO A 202 4.64 -31.62 -3.95
CA PRO A 202 3.52 -31.85 -4.86
C PRO A 202 3.54 -30.92 -6.08
N ASP A 203 4.31 -29.83 -6.04
CA ASP A 203 4.44 -28.91 -7.17
C ASP A 203 5.26 -29.51 -8.32
N CYS A 204 6.09 -30.53 -8.06
CA CYS A 204 6.90 -31.16 -9.10
C CYS A 204 6.06 -31.88 -10.16
N THR A 205 4.91 -32.45 -9.76
CA THR A 205 3.95 -33.07 -10.68
C THR A 205 3.04 -32.07 -11.38
N LYS A 206 2.97 -30.83 -10.88
CA LYS A 206 2.13 -29.77 -11.44
C LYS A 206 2.87 -28.89 -12.45
N TRP A 207 4.20 -28.88 -12.42
CA TRP A 207 5.00 -28.12 -13.36
C TRP A 207 4.82 -28.61 -14.80
N ASN A 208 4.68 -27.68 -15.74
CA ASN A 208 4.63 -27.95 -17.17
C ASN A 208 5.38 -26.87 -17.96
N SER A 209 6.17 -27.23 -18.98
CA SER A 209 6.90 -26.24 -19.80
C SER A 209 6.02 -25.52 -20.83
N ASP A 210 4.75 -25.92 -20.98
CA ASP A 210 3.76 -25.18 -21.76
C ASP A 210 3.50 -23.80 -21.13
N GLN A 211 3.65 -22.74 -21.92
CA GLN A 211 3.49 -21.34 -21.50
C GLN A 211 2.09 -21.02 -20.95
N THR A 212 1.08 -21.83 -21.27
CA THR A 212 -0.29 -21.67 -20.79
C THR A 212 -0.55 -22.35 -19.45
N LEU A 213 0.33 -23.26 -19.03
CA LEU A 213 0.18 -24.09 -17.84
C LEU A 213 1.22 -23.74 -16.77
N LEU A 214 2.51 -23.71 -17.12
CA LEU A 214 3.64 -23.38 -16.22
C LEU A 214 3.45 -23.93 -14.79
N CYS A 215 3.79 -23.16 -13.77
CA CYS A 215 3.48 -23.48 -12.37
C CYS A 215 2.25 -22.70 -11.87
N TYR A 216 1.29 -22.36 -12.75
CA TYR A 216 0.15 -21.52 -12.35
C TYR A 216 -0.79 -22.19 -11.33
N ASP A 217 -0.72 -23.51 -11.16
CA ASP A 217 -1.46 -24.25 -10.12
C ASP A 217 -0.58 -24.74 -8.95
N CYS A 218 0.70 -24.33 -8.93
CA CYS A 218 1.63 -24.71 -7.88
C CYS A 218 1.43 -23.89 -6.60
N ASN A 219 1.73 -24.52 -5.46
CA ASN A 219 1.83 -23.86 -4.18
C ASN A 219 2.98 -22.84 -4.16
N SER A 220 4.08 -23.09 -4.89
CA SER A 220 5.16 -22.12 -5.09
C SER A 220 4.68 -20.83 -5.79
N CYS A 221 3.73 -20.92 -6.72
CA CYS A 221 3.16 -19.74 -7.37
C CYS A 221 2.24 -18.97 -6.40
N LYS A 222 1.38 -19.68 -5.65
CA LYS A 222 0.58 -19.11 -4.54
C LYS A 222 1.47 -18.38 -3.53
N ALA A 223 2.60 -18.98 -3.16
CA ALA A 223 3.60 -18.40 -2.26
C ALA A 223 4.32 -17.18 -2.86
N GLY A 224 4.65 -17.22 -4.16
CA GLY A 224 5.22 -16.08 -4.88
C GLY A 224 4.27 -14.87 -4.88
N VAL A 225 2.97 -15.10 -5.07
CA VAL A 225 1.94 -14.06 -4.96
C VAL A 225 1.89 -13.49 -3.54
N LEU A 226 1.87 -14.35 -2.51
CA LEU A 226 1.90 -13.93 -1.10
C LEU A 226 3.12 -13.06 -0.78
N ALA A 227 4.30 -13.42 -1.26
CA ALA A 227 5.50 -12.63 -1.03
C ALA A 227 5.47 -11.28 -1.78
N SER A 228 4.95 -11.26 -3.00
CA SER A 228 4.77 -10.03 -3.78
C SER A 228 3.83 -9.06 -3.05
N VAL A 229 2.70 -9.57 -2.56
CA VAL A 229 1.75 -8.81 -1.74
C VAL A 229 2.42 -8.26 -0.48
N LYS A 230 3.09 -9.12 0.30
CA LYS A 230 3.80 -8.73 1.52
C LYS A 230 4.80 -7.61 1.28
N ARG A 231 5.58 -7.69 0.18
CA ARG A 231 6.55 -6.66 -0.19
C ARG A 231 5.87 -5.32 -0.50
N SER A 232 4.78 -5.34 -1.25
CA SER A 232 4.01 -4.13 -1.58
C SER A 232 3.36 -3.51 -0.34
N TRP A 233 2.76 -4.32 0.52
CA TRP A 233 2.11 -3.88 1.76
C TRP A 233 3.11 -3.25 2.73
N ARG A 234 4.31 -3.82 2.86
CA ARG A 234 5.39 -3.21 3.67
C ARG A 234 5.82 -1.85 3.12
N LYS A 235 5.98 -1.71 1.80
CA LYS A 235 6.31 -0.40 1.19
C LYS A 235 5.24 0.64 1.48
N VAL A 236 3.97 0.29 1.30
CA VAL A 236 2.86 1.21 1.60
C VAL A 236 2.79 1.53 3.09
N SER A 237 2.97 0.55 3.97
CA SER A 237 2.94 0.77 5.42
C SER A 237 4.02 1.74 5.88
N VAL A 238 5.23 1.66 5.31
CA VAL A 238 6.32 2.61 5.58
C VAL A 238 5.93 4.03 5.17
N ILE A 239 5.37 4.21 3.96
CA ILE A 239 4.88 5.53 3.51
C ILE A 239 3.78 6.04 4.45
N ASN A 240 2.86 5.17 4.86
CA ASN A 240 1.76 5.52 5.74
C ASN A 240 2.21 5.94 7.14
N ILE A 241 3.27 5.33 7.68
CA ILE A 241 3.89 5.75 8.96
C ILE A 241 4.38 7.20 8.87
N VAL A 242 5.04 7.57 7.76
CA VAL A 242 5.51 8.96 7.56
C VAL A 242 4.34 9.94 7.52
N VAL A 243 3.26 9.59 6.79
CA VAL A 243 2.05 10.41 6.73
C VAL A 243 1.37 10.53 8.09
N LEU A 244 1.30 9.44 8.87
CA LEU A 244 0.74 9.44 10.21
C LEU A 244 1.46 10.43 11.13
N ILE A 245 2.79 10.46 11.11
CA ILE A 245 3.59 11.40 11.92
C ILE A 245 3.23 12.86 11.56
N ILE A 246 3.15 13.18 10.27
CA ILE A 246 2.79 14.52 9.80
C ILE A 246 1.37 14.90 10.24
N LEU A 247 0.42 13.97 10.13
CA LEU A 247 -0.97 14.20 10.55
C LEU A 247 -1.08 14.41 12.06
N VAL A 248 -0.32 13.68 12.87
CA VAL A 248 -0.29 13.88 14.34
C VAL A 248 0.25 15.26 14.69
N ILE A 249 1.31 15.73 14.03
CA ILE A 249 1.85 17.08 14.23
C ILE A 249 0.80 18.14 13.84
N ALA A 250 0.17 17.97 12.67
CA ALA A 250 -0.90 18.86 12.21
C ALA A 250 -2.10 18.87 13.16
N TYR A 251 -2.45 17.73 13.75
CA TYR A 251 -3.54 17.60 14.72
C TYR A 251 -3.24 18.37 16.02
N VAL A 252 -2.03 18.24 16.57
CA VAL A 252 -1.60 18.97 17.77
C VAL A 252 -1.63 20.49 17.53
N ILE A 253 -1.13 20.95 16.38
CA ILE A 253 -1.16 22.37 16.00
C ILE A 253 -2.61 22.84 15.80
N GLY A 254 -3.46 22.02 15.18
CA GLY A 254 -4.88 22.31 14.99
C GLY A 254 -5.61 22.47 16.32
N ILE A 255 -5.34 21.62 17.31
CA ILE A 255 -5.88 21.76 18.67
C ILE A 255 -5.41 23.06 19.31
N ALA A 256 -4.12 23.39 19.20
CA ALA A 256 -3.58 24.62 19.76
C ALA A 256 -4.24 25.87 19.13
N ALA A 257 -4.41 25.88 17.81
CA ALA A 257 -5.09 26.95 17.09
C ALA A 257 -6.58 27.06 17.48
N PHE A 258 -7.27 25.93 17.59
CA PHE A 258 -8.68 25.89 18.02
C PHE A 258 -8.86 26.40 19.45
N ARG A 259 -8.01 25.97 20.39
CA ARG A 259 -8.02 26.46 21.78
C ARG A 259 -7.75 27.97 21.85
N ASN A 260 -6.82 28.47 21.04
CA ASN A 260 -6.51 29.89 21.00
C ASN A 260 -7.67 30.74 20.46
N ASN A 261 -8.35 30.30 19.39
CA ASN A 261 -9.53 31.01 18.88
C ASN A 261 -10.66 31.03 19.91
N ARG A 262 -10.94 29.89 20.59
CA ARG A 262 -11.93 29.86 21.67
C ARG A 262 -11.62 30.79 22.83
N ARG A 263 -10.33 30.98 23.18
CA ARG A 263 -9.97 31.96 24.23
C ARG A 263 -10.33 33.37 23.82
N ILE A 264 -10.08 33.73 22.56
CA ILE A 264 -10.32 35.09 22.06
C ILE A 264 -11.81 35.37 21.92
N ASP A 265 -12.59 34.39 21.45
CA ASP A 265 -14.06 34.52 21.41
C ASP A 265 -14.66 34.61 22.84
N ASN A 266 -14.03 33.98 23.85
CA ASN A 266 -14.46 34.08 25.25
C ASN A 266 -13.98 35.37 25.94
N GLU A 267 -12.95 36.03 25.42
CA GLU A 267 -12.36 37.27 25.97
C GLU A 267 -12.99 38.53 25.37
N GLU A 268 -13.89 38.44 24.37
CA GLU A 268 -14.81 39.53 24.07
C GLU A 268 -15.76 39.69 25.28
N PRO A 269 -15.66 40.79 26.05
CA PRO A 269 -16.72 41.12 26.99
C PRO A 269 -17.95 41.41 26.14
N SER A 270 -19.08 40.82 26.50
CA SER A 270 -20.40 41.37 26.26
C SER A 270 -20.47 42.77 26.90
N GLY A 271 -19.81 43.73 26.25
CA GLY A 271 -19.85 45.15 26.52
C GLY A 271 -21.14 45.67 25.95
N GLU A 272 -22.20 45.47 26.73
CA GLU A 272 -23.44 46.21 26.67
C GLU A 272 -23.08 47.69 26.48
N ALA A 273 -23.30 48.23 25.28
CA ALA A 273 -23.17 49.65 25.01
C ALA A 273 -24.25 50.36 25.80
N ARG A 274 -23.97 50.62 27.09
CA ARG A 274 -24.78 51.42 27.97
C ARG A 274 -24.82 52.83 27.38
N MET A 275 -25.88 53.13 26.64
CA MET A 275 -26.18 54.47 26.17
C MET A 275 -26.33 55.41 27.37
N GLU A 276 -25.30 56.19 27.64
CA GLU A 276 -25.43 57.34 28.54
C GLU A 276 -25.98 58.51 27.73
N LYS A 277 -27.30 58.74 27.86
CA LYS A 277 -27.95 59.92 27.30
C LYS A 277 -27.35 61.17 27.95
N ALA A 278 -26.49 61.87 27.21
CA ALA A 278 -26.13 63.25 27.55
C ALA A 278 -27.40 64.12 27.52
N ARG A 279 -27.90 64.52 28.69
CA ARG A 279 -28.91 65.57 28.80
C ARG A 279 -28.25 66.93 28.55
N PRO A 280 -28.81 67.80 27.70
CA PRO A 280 -28.26 69.12 27.47
C PRO A 280 -28.68 70.05 28.61
N SER A 281 -27.72 70.71 29.27
CA SER A 281 -28.01 71.89 30.09
C SER A 281 -27.86 73.14 29.21
N TRP A 282 -29.00 73.61 28.72
CA TRP A 282 -29.19 75.00 28.33
C TRP A 282 -29.27 75.89 29.59
N ILE A 283 -28.96 77.19 29.39
CA ILE A 283 -29.21 78.42 30.19
C ILE A 283 -27.89 79.19 30.29
N HIS A 284 -27.64 80.19 29.43
CA HIS A 284 -28.18 81.56 29.35
C HIS A 284 -27.39 82.56 30.22
N SER A 285 -26.75 83.49 29.49
CA SER A 285 -26.38 84.88 29.77
C SER A 285 -25.54 85.23 31.00
#